data_AF-A0A0G0Q7T4-F1
#
_entry.id   AF-A0A0G0Q7T4-F1
#
_cell.length_a   1.000
_cell.length_b   1.000
_cell.length_c   1.000
_cell.angle_alpha   90.00
_cell.angle_beta   90.00
_cell.angle_gamma   90.00
#
_symmetry.space_group_name_H-M   'P 1'
#
loop_
_entity.id
_entity.type
_entity.pdbx_description
1 polymer ?
#
loop_
_entity_poly.entity_id
_entity_poly.type
_entity_poly.pdbx_seq_one_letter_code
_entity_poly.pdbx_strand_id
1 'polypeptide(L)'
;MLGKRLKHGEFWTNSFLRLAKKGTGKWKRAVHEYWDVKGKKGRINSPLLHYSHPTLHEFIAEVDWYSSLHSESNLKEKKKSDIFKIMLYPKLKFINNWIIKGGFLDGIEGFVAALMMSLHSFLAWSKQWIKQQEK
;
A
#
# COMPACT_ATOMS: atom_id res chain seq x y z
N MET A 1 -4.85 5.55 -13.16
CA MET A 1 -5.90 5.92 -12.20
C MET A 1 -6.80 6.95 -12.88
N LEU A 2 -8.09 6.68 -13.04
CA LEU A 2 -9.03 7.58 -13.73
C LEU A 2 -8.54 8.04 -15.12
N GLY A 3 -7.87 7.15 -15.87
CA GLY A 3 -7.31 7.45 -17.19
C GLY A 3 -5.96 8.21 -17.20
N LYS A 4 -5.50 8.78 -16.08
CA LYS A 4 -4.22 9.50 -16.00
C LYS A 4 -3.09 8.61 -15.45
N ARG A 5 -1.90 8.79 -16.01
CA ARG A 5 -0.65 8.23 -15.48
C ARG A 5 -0.12 9.15 -14.37
N LEU A 6 -0.04 8.61 -13.16
CA LEU A 6 0.61 9.28 -12.03
C LEU A 6 2.14 9.20 -12.19
N LYS A 7 2.82 10.32 -11.94
CA LYS A 7 4.29 10.45 -12.04
C LYS A 7 4.94 10.78 -10.70
N HIS A 8 4.15 10.90 -9.64
CA HIS A 8 4.58 11.21 -8.30
C HIS A 8 3.88 10.32 -7.27
N GLY A 9 4.10 10.58 -5.98
CA GLY A 9 3.55 9.75 -4.91
C GLY A 9 4.14 8.34 -4.85
N GLU A 10 3.51 7.45 -4.09
CA GLU A 10 3.96 6.07 -3.99
C GLU A 10 3.72 5.22 -5.22
N PHE A 11 2.80 5.61 -6.09
CA PHE A 11 2.56 4.95 -7.38
C PHE A 11 3.74 5.06 -8.34
N TRP A 12 4.59 6.10 -8.17
CA TRP A 12 5.81 6.27 -8.95
C TRP A 12 7.07 5.79 -8.24
N THR A 13 7.16 6.02 -6.93
CA THR A 13 8.41 5.83 -6.17
C THR A 13 8.66 4.39 -5.71
N ASN A 14 7.61 3.56 -5.65
CA ASN A 14 7.75 2.18 -5.16
C ASN A 14 8.43 1.26 -6.19
N SER A 15 9.27 0.36 -5.69
CA SER A 15 9.88 -0.71 -6.49
C SER A 15 9.59 -2.06 -5.86
N PHE A 16 9.23 -3.03 -6.71
CA PHE A 16 8.87 -4.38 -6.29
C PHE A 16 9.74 -5.39 -7.01
N LEU A 17 10.08 -6.50 -6.35
CA LEU A 17 10.71 -7.62 -7.05
C LEU A 17 9.68 -8.25 -7.99
N ARG A 18 9.96 -8.20 -9.29
CA ARG A 18 9.06 -8.73 -10.35
C ARG A 18 9.58 -9.98 -11.03
N LEU A 19 10.90 -10.18 -11.03
CA LEU A 19 11.54 -11.33 -11.63
C LEU A 19 12.45 -11.99 -10.60
N ALA A 20 12.28 -13.30 -10.43
CA ALA A 20 13.12 -14.14 -9.59
C ALA A 20 13.26 -15.52 -10.22
N LYS A 21 14.39 -16.20 -9.96
CA LYS A 21 14.59 -17.58 -10.40
C LYS A 21 13.63 -18.50 -9.63
N LYS A 22 13.03 -19.47 -10.34
CA LYS A 22 12.15 -20.47 -9.71
C LYS A 22 12.90 -21.20 -8.59
N GLY A 23 12.25 -21.37 -7.44
CA GLY A 23 12.80 -22.09 -6.28
C GLY A 23 13.74 -21.29 -5.39
N THR A 24 14.01 -20.00 -5.67
CA THR A 24 14.98 -19.21 -4.89
C THR A 24 14.39 -18.34 -3.79
N GLY A 25 13.12 -18.51 -3.43
CA GLY A 25 12.49 -17.72 -2.38
C GLY A 25 11.08 -18.18 -2.03
N LYS A 26 10.44 -17.43 -1.12
CA LYS A 26 9.05 -17.65 -0.70
C LYS A 26 8.33 -16.31 -0.62
N TRP A 27 7.06 -16.28 -1.03
CA TRP A 27 6.20 -15.12 -0.78
C TRP A 27 5.98 -14.94 0.71
N LYS A 28 6.02 -13.69 1.16
CA LYS A 28 5.73 -13.28 2.54
C LYS A 28 4.60 -12.25 2.55
N ARG A 29 3.73 -12.38 3.55
CA ARG A 29 2.49 -11.60 3.75
C ARG A 29 1.47 -11.85 2.63
N ALA A 30 0.23 -11.42 2.85
CA ALA A 30 -0.85 -11.47 1.85
C ALA A 30 -1.15 -10.08 1.25
N VAL A 31 -0.46 -9.04 1.73
CA VAL A 31 -0.51 -7.67 1.21
C VAL A 31 0.82 -7.01 1.50
N HIS A 32 1.21 -6.08 0.63
CA HIS A 32 2.59 -5.61 0.54
C HIS A 32 3.53 -6.82 0.43
N GLU A 33 3.14 -7.76 -0.41
CA GLU A 33 3.85 -9.01 -0.61
C GLU A 33 5.27 -8.73 -1.09
N TYR A 34 6.21 -9.49 -0.55
CA TYR A 34 7.57 -9.48 -1.04
C TYR A 34 8.08 -10.90 -1.17
N TRP A 35 8.88 -11.11 -2.21
CA TRP A 35 9.55 -12.37 -2.44
C TRP A 35 10.84 -12.39 -1.61
N ASP A 36 10.84 -13.22 -0.57
CA ASP A 36 11.98 -13.40 0.32
C ASP A 36 13.03 -14.29 -0.37
N VAL A 37 13.90 -13.66 -1.14
CA VAL A 37 15.01 -14.28 -1.88
C VAL A 37 16.35 -13.95 -1.23
N LYS A 38 17.20 -14.98 -1.11
CA LYS A 38 18.60 -14.84 -0.73
C LYS A 38 19.45 -14.63 -1.98
N GLY A 39 20.36 -13.66 -1.95
CA GLY A 39 21.31 -13.39 -3.04
C GLY A 39 21.26 -11.95 -3.57
N LYS A 40 21.94 -11.72 -4.70
CA LYS A 40 22.06 -10.40 -5.33
C LYS A 40 20.71 -9.98 -5.93
N LYS A 41 20.33 -8.72 -5.69
CA LYS A 41 19.14 -8.08 -6.28
C LYS A 41 19.62 -6.99 -7.23
N GLY A 42 18.95 -6.85 -8.37
CA GLY A 42 19.19 -5.79 -9.36
C GLY A 42 17.96 -4.91 -9.54
N ARG A 43 18.14 -3.75 -10.16
CA ARG A 43 17.06 -2.83 -10.54
C ARG A 43 17.06 -2.66 -12.06
N ILE A 44 15.87 -2.66 -12.64
CA ILE A 44 15.67 -2.29 -14.04
C ILE A 44 15.40 -0.78 -14.07
N ASN A 45 16.04 -0.05 -14.98
CA ASN A 45 15.91 1.40 -15.09
C ASN A 45 14.66 1.84 -15.86
N SER A 46 13.89 0.89 -16.39
CA SER A 46 12.61 1.11 -17.05
C SER A 46 11.45 0.92 -16.07
N PRO A 47 10.43 1.80 -16.10
CA PRO A 47 9.25 1.63 -15.27
C PRO A 47 8.40 0.46 -15.76
N LEU A 48 7.78 -0.27 -14.83
CA LEU A 48 6.71 -1.21 -15.13
C LEU A 48 5.38 -0.47 -15.00
N LEU A 49 4.64 -0.34 -16.09
CA LEU A 49 3.33 0.32 -16.08
C LEU A 49 2.30 -0.57 -15.39
N HIS A 50 1.64 -0.03 -14.36
CA HIS A 50 0.62 -0.73 -13.59
C HIS A 50 -0.70 0.03 -13.70
N TYR A 51 -1.67 -0.60 -14.37
CA TYR A 51 -2.98 -0.02 -14.67
C TYR A 51 -4.02 -0.49 -13.64
N SER A 52 -3.84 -0.08 -12.38
CA SER A 52 -4.80 -0.37 -11.31
C SER A 52 -5.88 0.69 -11.24
N HIS A 53 -7.02 0.29 -10.65
CA HIS A 53 -8.14 1.16 -10.27
C HIS A 53 -8.74 1.93 -11.46
N PRO A 54 -9.47 1.25 -12.36
CA PRO A 54 -10.14 1.89 -13.49
C PRO A 54 -11.14 2.96 -13.03
N THR A 55 -11.90 2.67 -11.98
CA THR A 55 -12.91 3.55 -11.39
C THR A 55 -12.64 3.83 -9.91
N LEU A 56 -13.29 4.88 -9.37
CA LEU A 56 -13.26 5.16 -7.94
C LEU A 56 -13.93 4.04 -7.12
N HIS A 57 -15.00 3.43 -7.66
CA HIS A 57 -15.69 2.33 -7.00
C HIS A 57 -14.76 1.14 -6.79
N GLU A 58 -14.07 0.70 -7.84
CA GLU A 58 -13.09 -0.39 -7.74
C GLU A 58 -11.93 -0.02 -6.81
N PHE A 59 -11.47 1.23 -6.83
CA PHE A 59 -10.41 1.66 -5.91
C PHE A 59 -10.83 1.53 -4.45
N ILE A 60 -12.05 1.97 -4.10
CA ILE A 60 -12.58 1.85 -2.74
C ILE A 60 -12.74 0.37 -2.36
N ALA A 61 -13.29 -0.46 -3.26
CA ALA A 61 -13.46 -1.89 -3.02
C ALA A 61 -12.11 -2.60 -2.78
N GLU A 62 -11.09 -2.28 -3.58
CA GLU A 62 -9.74 -2.79 -3.40
C GLU A 62 -9.12 -2.30 -2.08
N VAL A 63 -9.28 -1.02 -1.73
CA VAL A 63 -8.79 -0.48 -0.45
C VAL A 63 -9.44 -1.19 0.74
N ASP A 64 -10.74 -1.45 0.67
CA ASP A 64 -11.44 -2.21 1.71
C ASP A 64 -10.91 -3.65 1.80
N TRP A 65 -10.80 -4.34 0.66
CA TRP A 65 -10.31 -5.72 0.63
C TRP A 65 -8.85 -5.86 1.11
N TYR A 66 -7.93 -5.06 0.56
CA TYR A 66 -6.52 -5.12 0.93
C TYR A 66 -6.25 -4.63 2.36
N SER A 67 -7.05 -3.70 2.89
CA SER A 67 -6.92 -3.29 4.29
C SER A 67 -7.30 -4.42 5.26
N SER A 68 -8.27 -5.26 4.91
CA SER A 68 -8.59 -6.50 5.66
C SER A 68 -7.41 -7.48 5.64
N LEU A 69 -6.80 -7.73 4.47
CA LEU A 69 -5.59 -8.56 4.37
C LEU A 69 -4.41 -7.99 5.15
N HIS A 70 -4.31 -6.66 5.24
CA HIS A 70 -3.26 -5.99 6.01
C HIS A 70 -3.44 -6.18 7.50
N SER A 71 -4.67 -6.02 7.99
CA SER A 71 -5.05 -6.30 9.36
C SER A 71 -4.67 -7.74 9.75
N GLU A 72 -5.04 -8.72 8.93
CA GLU A 72 -4.70 -10.14 9.14
C GLU A 72 -3.19 -10.39 9.17
N SER A 73 -2.45 -9.81 8.23
CA SER A 73 -1.00 -9.93 8.18
C SER A 73 -0.35 -9.32 9.44
N ASN A 74 -0.83 -8.17 9.89
CA ASN A 74 -0.33 -7.52 11.09
C ASN A 74 -0.61 -8.34 12.37
N LEU A 75 -1.79 -8.97 12.48
CA LEU A 75 -2.13 -9.85 13.61
C LEU A 75 -1.23 -11.09 13.64
N LYS A 76 -0.98 -11.73 12.48
CA LYS A 76 -0.05 -12.87 12.36
C LYS A 76 1.38 -12.48 12.74
N GLU A 77 1.77 -11.24 12.47
CA GLU A 77 3.05 -10.65 12.87
C GLU A 77 3.08 -10.17 14.34
N LYS A 78 2.03 -10.47 15.13
CA LYS A 78 1.90 -10.06 16.53
C LYS A 78 1.97 -8.55 16.76
N LYS A 79 1.67 -7.74 15.74
CA LYS A 79 1.53 -6.29 15.90
C LYS A 79 0.26 -5.99 16.68
N LYS A 80 0.29 -4.91 17.46
CA LYS A 80 -0.88 -4.35 18.14
C LYS A 80 -1.34 -3.07 17.45
N SER A 81 -2.65 -2.88 17.33
CA SER A 81 -3.28 -1.62 16.97
C SER A 81 -3.77 -0.92 18.23
N ASP A 82 -3.71 0.41 18.21
CA ASP A 82 -4.14 1.31 19.27
C ASP A 82 -4.63 2.62 18.63
N ILE A 83 -5.18 3.52 19.45
CA ILE A 83 -5.74 4.78 18.97
C ILE A 83 -4.68 5.66 18.27
N PHE A 84 -3.42 5.62 18.72
CA PHE A 84 -2.35 6.39 18.10
C PHE A 84 -2.07 5.90 16.69
N LYS A 85 -2.06 4.59 16.44
CA LYS A 85 -1.89 4.03 15.10
C LYS A 85 -3.05 4.38 14.18
N ILE A 86 -4.27 4.27 14.68
CA ILE A 86 -5.49 4.61 13.93
C ILE A 86 -5.48 6.09 13.52
N MET A 87 -5.05 6.99 14.39
CA MET A 87 -5.08 8.44 14.12
C MET A 87 -3.85 8.96 13.37
N LEU A 88 -2.64 8.49 13.71
CA LEU A 88 -1.40 9.08 13.21
C LEU A 88 -0.94 8.47 11.89
N TYR A 89 -1.00 7.14 11.73
CA TYR A 89 -0.52 6.50 10.51
C TYR A 89 -1.21 6.98 9.22
N PRO A 90 -2.56 7.11 9.14
CA PRO A 90 -3.19 7.64 7.93
C PRO A 90 -2.76 9.09 7.65
N LYS A 91 -2.65 9.96 8.68
CA LYS A 91 -2.18 11.34 8.51
C LYS A 91 -0.76 11.39 7.95
N LEU A 92 0.15 10.62 8.54
CA LEU A 92 1.54 10.52 8.09
C LEU A 92 1.62 9.92 6.68
N LYS A 93 0.79 8.92 6.37
CA LYS A 93 0.70 8.31 5.03
C LYS A 93 0.23 9.32 3.99
N PHE A 94 -0.74 10.16 4.32
CA PHE A 94 -1.21 11.23 3.44
C PHE A 94 -0.11 12.27 3.20
N ILE A 95 0.48 12.83 4.27
CA ILE A 95 1.57 13.81 4.18
C ILE A 95 2.73 13.26 3.34
N ASN A 96 3.12 12.01 3.60
CA ASN A 96 4.19 11.37 2.85
C ASN A 96 3.87 11.23 1.36
N ASN A 97 2.65 10.82 1.00
CA ASN A 97 2.28 10.65 -0.40
C ASN A 97 2.05 11.96 -1.13
N TRP A 98 1.30 12.86 -0.51
CA TRP A 98 0.88 14.10 -1.12
C TRP A 98 2.04 15.11 -1.18
N ILE A 99 2.73 15.33 -0.05
CA ILE A 99 3.75 16.38 0.09
C ILE A 99 5.14 15.80 -0.20
N ILE A 100 5.60 14.84 0.61
CA ILE A 100 7.01 14.37 0.57
C ILE A 100 7.34 13.72 -0.77
N LYS A 101 6.44 12.88 -1.30
CA LYS A 101 6.60 12.22 -2.59
C LYS A 101 6.05 13.03 -3.77
N GLY A 102 5.69 14.29 -3.55
CA GLY A 102 5.26 15.22 -4.60
C GLY A 102 3.95 14.85 -5.29
N GLY A 103 3.07 14.07 -4.65
CA GLY A 103 1.76 13.70 -5.23
C GLY A 103 0.94 14.91 -5.69
N PHE A 104 1.14 16.09 -5.08
CA PHE A 104 0.51 17.34 -5.50
C PHE A 104 0.82 17.77 -6.94
N LEU A 105 1.96 17.35 -7.49
CA LEU A 105 2.34 17.61 -8.87
C LEU A 105 1.49 16.83 -9.88
N ASP A 106 0.79 15.78 -9.43
CA ASP A 106 -0.16 15.03 -10.25
C ASP A 106 -1.58 15.62 -10.22
N GLY A 107 -1.82 16.72 -9.50
CA GLY A 107 -3.12 17.39 -9.42
C GLY A 107 -4.17 16.60 -8.63
N ILE A 108 -5.44 16.69 -9.04
CA ILE A 108 -6.56 16.06 -8.32
C ILE A 108 -6.43 14.54 -8.25
N GLU A 109 -5.89 13.90 -9.28
CA GLU A 109 -5.69 12.45 -9.29
C GLU A 109 -4.65 12.02 -8.26
N GLY A 110 -3.58 12.81 -8.08
CA GLY A 110 -2.62 12.59 -7.01
C GLY A 110 -3.23 12.75 -5.62
N PHE A 111 -4.20 13.66 -5.46
CA PHE A 111 -4.85 13.93 -4.18
C PHE A 111 -5.73 12.75 -3.79
N VAL A 112 -6.57 12.31 -4.73
CA VAL A 112 -7.43 11.14 -4.57
C VAL A 112 -6.55 9.91 -4.28
N ALA A 113 -5.41 9.74 -4.97
CA ALA A 113 -4.50 8.63 -4.73
C ALA A 113 -3.93 8.65 -3.31
N ALA A 114 -3.42 9.80 -2.86
CA ALA A 114 -2.89 9.97 -1.52
C ALA A 114 -3.96 9.72 -0.44
N LEU A 115 -5.20 10.18 -0.68
CA LEU A 115 -6.33 9.97 0.22
C LEU A 115 -6.75 8.50 0.30
N MET A 116 -6.83 7.79 -0.83
CA MET A 116 -7.15 6.36 -0.86
C MET A 116 -6.09 5.52 -0.13
N MET A 117 -4.80 5.86 -0.29
CA MET A 117 -3.73 5.16 0.43
C MET A 117 -3.72 5.49 1.93
N SER A 118 -4.15 6.70 2.31
CA SER A 118 -4.42 7.06 3.71
C SER A 118 -5.60 6.27 4.28
N LEU A 119 -6.70 6.15 3.53
CA LEU A 119 -7.88 5.37 3.89
C LEU A 119 -7.54 3.90 4.10
N HIS A 120 -6.73 3.30 3.22
CA HIS A 120 -6.20 1.95 3.43
C HIS A 120 -5.50 1.83 4.78
N SER A 121 -4.62 2.77 5.12
CA SER A 121 -3.89 2.75 6.38
C SER A 121 -4.84 2.87 7.58
N PHE A 122 -5.83 3.75 7.51
CA PHE A 122 -6.86 3.90 8.53
C PHE A 122 -7.64 2.58 8.71
N LEU A 123 -8.22 2.04 7.64
CA LEU A 123 -9.02 0.82 7.69
C LEU A 123 -8.22 -0.38 8.21
N ALA A 124 -6.96 -0.52 7.80
CA ALA A 124 -6.11 -1.64 8.24
C ALA A 124 -5.92 -1.64 9.76
N TRP A 125 -5.58 -0.48 10.35
CA TRP A 125 -5.40 -0.35 11.79
C TRP A 125 -6.72 -0.42 12.56
N SER A 126 -7.80 0.17 12.05
CA SER A 126 -9.13 0.11 12.67
C SER A 126 -9.66 -1.32 12.73
N LYS A 127 -9.65 -2.04 11.59
CA LYS A 127 -10.05 -3.46 11.52
C LYS A 127 -9.23 -4.33 12.45
N GLN A 128 -7.93 -4.07 12.53
CA GLN A 128 -7.05 -4.78 13.46
C GLN A 128 -7.42 -4.53 14.91
N TRP A 129 -7.69 -3.29 15.30
CA TRP A 129 -8.08 -2.94 16.66
C TRP A 129 -9.40 -3.60 17.06
N ILE A 130 -10.42 -3.60 16.19
CA ILE A 130 -11.71 -4.26 16.43
C ILE A 130 -11.49 -5.76 16.72
N LYS A 131 -10.74 -6.46 15.87
CA LYS A 131 -10.42 -7.90 16.06
C LYS A 131 -9.60 -8.20 17.31
N GLN A 132 -8.89 -7.22 17.86
CA GLN A 132 -8.18 -7.37 19.12
C GLN A 132 -9.11 -7.30 20.34
N GLN A 133 -10.29 -6.66 20.22
CA GLN A 133 -11.29 -6.59 21.30
C GLN A 133 -12.22 -7.81 21.33
N GLU A 134 -12.35 -8.52 20.21
CA GLU A 134 -13.18 -9.73 20.08
C GLU A 134 -12.50 -10.99 20.66
N LYS A 135 -11.28 -10.85 21.21
CA LYS A 135 -10.50 -11.93 21.84
C LYS A 135 -10.40 -11.74 23.34
#